data_AF-A0AAE9ZFJ8-F1
#
_entry.id   AF-A0AAE9ZFJ8-F1
#
_cell.length_a   1.000
_cell.length_b   1.000
_cell.length_c   1.000
_cell.angle_alpha   90.00
_cell.angle_beta   90.00
_cell.angle_gamma   90.00
#
_symmetry.space_group_name_H-M   'P 1'
#
loop_
_entity.id
_entity.type
_entity.pdbx_description
1 polymer ?
#
loop_
_entity_poly.entity_id
_entity_poly.type
_entity_poly.pdbx_seq_one_letter_code
_entity_poly.pdbx_strand_id
1 'polypeptide(L)' 'MTPDQQKRKAAIRALINIAILEGAVLFAVVAFYVNTQDITHLMGGIIASTLIFGPMFFRWFKAHGDAFKPSKPNTE' A
#
# COMPACT_ATOMS: atom_id res chain seq x y z
N MET A 1 -11.79 12.43 -20.56
CA MET A 1 -10.68 11.71 -19.89
C MET A 1 -10.15 10.69 -20.87
N THR A 2 -8.83 10.67 -21.10
CA THR A 2 -8.23 9.64 -21.95
C THR A 2 -8.24 8.28 -21.24
N PRO A 3 -8.22 7.14 -21.97
CA PRO A 3 -8.13 5.81 -21.37
C PRO A 3 -6.99 5.66 -20.36
N ASP A 4 -5.86 6.33 -20.60
CA ASP A 4 -4.70 6.30 -19.69
C ASP A 4 -4.95 7.06 -18.37
N GLN A 5 -5.68 8.18 -18.42
CA GLN A 5 -6.10 8.89 -17.21
C GLN A 5 -7.05 8.04 -16.34
N GLN A 6 -7.93 7.26 -16.96
CA GLN A 6 -8.82 6.34 -16.24
C GLN A 6 -8.05 5.20 -15.58
N LYS A 7 -7.11 4.57 -16.30
CA LYS A 7 -6.23 3.52 -15.75
C LYS A 7 -5.39 4.03 -14.58
N ARG A 8 -4.79 5.21 -14.71
CA ARG A 8 -3.98 5.82 -13.65
C ARG A 8 -4.83 6.19 -12.43
N LYS A 9 -6.05 6.72 -12.62
CA LYS A 9 -6.98 7.01 -11.52
C LYS A 9 -7.39 5.73 -10.77
N ALA A 10 -7.68 4.65 -11.50
CA ALA A 10 -8.01 3.35 -10.90
C ALA A 10 -6.83 2.78 -10.09
N ALA A 11 -5.61 2.86 -10.64
CA ALA A 11 -4.40 2.46 -9.95
C ALA A 11 -4.19 3.24 -8.64
N ILE A 12 -4.32 4.58 -8.67
CA ILE A 12 -4.22 5.43 -7.48
C ILE A 12 -5.28 5.05 -6.44
N ARG A 13 -6.54 4.84 -6.87
CA ARG A 13 -7.62 4.45 -5.95
C ARG A 13 -7.33 3.12 -5.26
N ALA A 14 -6.82 2.14 -6.01
CA ALA A 14 -6.42 0.85 -5.44
C ALA A 14 -5.28 1.01 -4.42
N LEU A 15 -4.27 1.85 -4.72
CA LEU A 15 -3.18 2.14 -3.80
C LEU A 15 -3.68 2.79 -2.50
N ILE A 16 -4.56 3.78 -2.61
CA ILE A 16 -5.16 4.47 -1.46
C ILE A 16 -5.93 3.47 -0.58
N ASN A 17 -6.70 2.56 -1.19
CA ASN A 17 -7.42 1.55 -0.44
C ASN A 17 -6.48 0.62 0.34
N ILE A 18 -5.36 0.21 -0.27
CA ILE A 18 -4.32 -0.59 0.41
C ILE A 18 -3.76 0.19 1.60
N ALA A 19 -3.39 1.45 1.40
CA ALA A 19 -2.82 2.30 2.45
C ALA A 19 -3.79 2.58 3.60
N ILE A 20 -5.08 2.81 3.31
CA ILE A 20 -6.10 2.99 4.35
C ILE A 20 -6.25 1.72 5.19
N LEU A 21 -6.29 0.57 4.54
CA LEU A 21 -6.42 -0.71 5.23
C LEU A 21 -5.19 -1.02 6.09
N GLU A 22 -3.99 -0.80 5.55
CA GLU A 22 -2.73 -0.95 6.29
C GLU A 22 -2.67 -0.02 7.50
N GLY A 23 -3.04 1.26 7.32
CA GLY A 23 -3.13 2.23 8.40
C GLY A 23 -4.11 1.82 9.51
N ALA A 24 -5.27 1.28 9.14
CA ALA A 24 -6.25 0.77 10.12
C ALA A 24 -5.71 -0.44 10.89
N VAL A 25 -5.01 -1.36 10.23
CA VAL A 25 -4.38 -2.51 10.88
C VAL A 25 -3.27 -2.08 11.84
N LEU A 26 -2.38 -1.18 11.40
CA LEU A 26 -1.32 -0.66 12.26
C LEU A 26 -1.88 0.11 13.46
N PHE A 27 -2.96 0.87 13.28
CA PHE A 27 -3.66 1.52 14.39
C PHE A 27 -4.17 0.50 15.41
N ALA A 28 -4.81 -0.58 14.94
CA ALA A 28 -5.30 -1.64 15.82
C ALA A 28 -4.14 -2.34 16.57
N VAL A 29 -3.02 -2.60 15.90
CA VAL A 29 -1.81 -3.16 16.51
C VAL A 29 -1.27 -2.24 17.61
N VAL A 30 -1.17 -0.94 17.34
CA VAL A 30 -0.70 0.04 18.32
C VAL A 30 -1.67 0.16 19.50
N ALA A 31 -2.98 0.20 19.25
CA ALA A 31 -3.99 0.22 20.30
C ALA A 31 -3.91 -1.02 21.20
N PHE A 32 -3.69 -2.19 20.60
CA PHE A 32 -3.53 -3.44 21.33
C PHE A 32 -2.24 -3.48 22.14
N TYR A 33 -1.13 -2.96 21.59
CA TYR A 33 0.11 -2.76 22.34
C TYR A 33 -0.08 -1.83 23.53
N VAL A 34 -0.73 -0.68 23.36
CA VAL A 34 -0.96 0.28 24.46
C VAL A 34 -1.77 -0.38 25.58
N ASN A 35 -2.75 -1.22 25.23
CA ASN A 35 -3.59 -1.93 26.20
C ASN A 35 -2.83 -3.04 26.95
N THR A 36 -1.93 -3.76 26.28
CA THR A 36 -1.19 -4.89 26.87
C THR A 36 0.16 -4.50 27.48
N GLN A 37 0.71 -3.34 27.09
CA GLN A 37 2.05 -2.86 27.43
C GLN A 37 3.18 -3.84 27.07
N ASP A 38 2.93 -4.81 26.17
CA ASP A 38 3.89 -5.84 25.79
C ASP A 38 4.36 -5.66 24.35
N ILE A 39 5.66 -5.38 24.21
CA ILE A 39 6.32 -5.10 22.95
C ILE A 39 6.27 -6.26 21.95
N THR A 40 6.07 -7.49 22.42
CA THR A 40 5.91 -8.68 21.58
C THR A 40 4.69 -8.54 20.67
N HIS A 41 3.60 -7.96 21.17
CA HIS A 41 2.40 -7.73 20.38
C HIS A 41 2.58 -6.65 19.33
N LEU A 42 3.33 -5.59 19.65
CA LEU A 42 3.68 -4.56 18.68
C LEU A 42 4.54 -5.13 17.56
N MET A 43 5.62 -5.84 17.91
CA MET A 43 6.50 -6.48 16.93
C MET A 43 5.79 -7.53 16.09
N GLY A 44 5.03 -8.43 16.72
CA GLY A 44 4.27 -9.46 16.03
C GLY A 44 3.24 -8.86 15.07
N GLY A 45 2.54 -7.81 15.50
CA GLY A 45 1.57 -7.10 14.67
C GLY A 45 2.20 -6.39 13.47
N ILE A 46 3.37 -5.76 13.65
CA ILE A 46 4.12 -5.14 12.54
C ILE A 46 4.57 -6.21 11.54
N ILE A 47 5.18 -7.31 12.00
CA ILE A 47 5.64 -8.40 11.13
C ILE A 47 4.46 -8.99 10.36
N ALA A 48 3.35 -9.29 11.05
CA ALA A 48 2.13 -9.80 10.42
C ALA A 48 1.57 -8.83 9.38
N SER A 49 1.52 -7.53 9.69
CA SER A 49 1.09 -6.48 8.76
C SER A 49 1.97 -6.49 7.50
N THR A 50 3.30 -6.46 7.65
CA THR A 50 4.24 -6.47 6.52
C THR A 50 4.09 -7.72 5.64
N LEU A 51 3.88 -8.89 6.24
CA LEU A 51 3.67 -10.14 5.50
C LEU A 51 2.38 -10.15 4.68
N ILE A 52 1.37 -9.38 5.08
CA ILE A 52 0.08 -9.26 4.38
C ILE A 52 0.16 -8.16 3.31
N PHE A 53 0.59 -6.96 3.70
CA PHE A 53 0.56 -5.78 2.84
C PHE A 53 1.74 -5.73 1.85
N GLY A 54 2.89 -6.31 2.19
CA GLY A 54 4.03 -6.40 1.28
C GLY A 54 3.70 -7.09 -0.05
N PRO A 55 3.17 -8.34 -0.03
CA PRO A 55 2.73 -9.02 -1.25
C PRO A 55 1.59 -8.30 -1.97
N MET A 56 0.65 -7.68 -1.25
CA MET A 56 -0.44 -6.89 -1.87
C MET A 56 0.10 -5.68 -2.62
N PHE A 57 0.99 -4.90 -2.00
CA PHE A 57 1.65 -3.78 -2.63
C PHE A 57 2.50 -4.22 -3.82
N PHE A 58 3.25 -5.31 -3.70
CA PHE A 58 4.07 -5.83 -4.80
C PHE A 58 3.21 -6.25 -6.01
N ARG A 59 2.07 -6.90 -5.78
CA ARG A 59 1.11 -7.26 -6.84
C ARG A 59 0.53 -6.01 -7.50
N TRP A 60 0.15 -5.00 -6.71
CA TRP A 60 -0.32 -3.72 -7.22
C TRP A 60 0.77 -3.03 -8.06
N PHE A 61 2.00 -2.97 -7.56
CA PHE A 61 3.14 -2.34 -8.23
C PHE A 61 3.45 -3.01 -9.56
N LYS A 62 3.43 -4.35 -9.62
CA LYS A 62 3.62 -5.09 -10.86
C LYS A 62 2.51 -4.83 -11.89
N ALA A 63 1.28 -4.63 -11.43
CA ALA A 63 0.13 -4.41 -12.32
C ALA A 63 0.00 -2.94 -12.81
N HIS A 64 0.44 -1.98 -12.00
CA HIS A 64 0.16 -0.56 -12.23
C HIS A 64 1.40 0.34 -12.30
N GLY A 65 2.58 -0.14 -11.88
CA GLY A 65 3.81 0.64 -11.81
C GLY A 65 4.25 1.22 -13.16
N ASP A 66 3.98 0.50 -14.25
CA ASP A 66 4.28 0.98 -15.61
C ASP A 66 3.48 2.22 -16.00
N ALA A 67 2.27 2.40 -15.46
CA ALA A 67 1.44 3.59 -15.72
C ALA A 67 1.96 4.86 -15.02
N PHE A 68 2.99 4.74 -14.18
CA PHE A 68 3.66 5.85 -13.49
C PHE A 68 5.08 6.10 -14.00
N LYS A 69 5.58 5.32 -14.96
CA LYS A 69 6.86 5.60 -15.60
C LYS A 69 6.75 6.94 -16.35
N PRO A 70 7.69 7.88 -16.16
CA PRO A 70 7.72 9.08 -16.98
C PRO A 70 7.88 8.66 -18.44
N SER A 71 6.97 9.10 -19.30
CA SER A 71 7.13 8.97 -20.75
C SER A 71 8.49 9.57 -21.11
N LYS A 72 9.36 8.79 -21.77
CA LYS A 72 10.64 9.31 -22.25
C LYS A 72 10.37 10.60 -23.03
N PRO A 73 11.10 11.71 -22.79
CA PRO A 73 10.96 12.90 -23.60
C PRO A 73 11.28 12.50 -25.05
N ASN A 74 10.34 12.71 -25.97
CA ASN A 74 10.59 12.55 -27.39
C ASN A 74 11.74 13.50 -27.74
N THR A 75 12.92 12.94 -27.95
CA THR A 75 14.06 13.66 -28.52
C THR A 75 13.90 13.46 -30.02
N GLU A 76 13.14 14.35 -30.65
CA GLU A 76 13.23 14.61 -32.09
C GLU A 76 14.23 15.74 -32.32
#